data_AF-A0A1H1BWP2-F1
#
_entry.id   AF-A0A1H1BWP2-F1
#
_cell.length_a   1.000
_cell.length_b   1.000
_cell.length_c   1.000
_cell.angle_alpha   90.00
_cell.angle_beta   90.00
_cell.angle_gamma   90.00
#
_symmetry.space_group_name_H-M   'P 1'
#
loop_
_entity.id
_entity.type
_entity.pdbx_description
1 polymer ?
#
loop_
_entity_poly.entity_id
_entity_poly.type
_entity_poly.pdbx_seq_one_letter_code
_entity_poly.pdbx_strand_id
1 'polypeptide(L)'
;MLFEDGASYVQDREDLIAILKMRFGEIPPKVIEEIYAIEEYNTLERLIVVSSNVPSLKIFLEELKEGAGSFKILGERFNPIQSLNEEGENR
;
A
#
# COMPACT_ATOMS: atom_id res chain seq x y z
N MET A 1 7.85 -12.23 28.72
CA MET A 1 8.66 -11.20 28.04
C MET A 1 7.77 -10.62 26.95
N LEU A 2 6.83 -9.73 27.32
CA LEU A 2 5.72 -9.26 26.46
C LEU A 2 5.91 -7.80 25.98
N PHE A 3 7.03 -7.18 26.34
CA PHE A 3 7.28 -5.76 26.07
C PHE A 3 8.07 -5.51 24.78
N GLU A 4 8.77 -6.52 24.25
CA GLU A 4 9.54 -6.40 23.00
C GLU A 4 8.62 -6.40 21.77
N ASP A 5 7.59 -7.27 21.75
CA ASP A 5 6.67 -7.39 20.61
C ASP A 5 5.86 -6.09 20.37
N GLY A 6 5.32 -5.47 21.42
CA GLY A 6 4.49 -4.26 21.28
C GLY A 6 5.27 -3.03 20.81
N ALA A 7 6.53 -2.89 21.21
CA ALA A 7 7.40 -1.80 20.78
C ALA A 7 7.81 -1.95 19.30
N SER A 8 8.08 -3.18 18.86
CA SER A 8 8.40 -3.48 17.45
C SER A 8 7.24 -3.09 16.53
N TYR A 9 6.00 -3.42 16.89
CA TYR A 9 4.81 -3.10 16.09
C TYR A 9 4.57 -1.61 15.87
N VAL A 10 4.90 -0.78 16.86
CA VAL A 10 4.77 0.68 16.69
C VAL A 10 5.83 1.16 15.70
N GLN A 11 7.06 0.69 15.84
CA GLN A 11 8.15 1.08 14.95
C GLN A 11 7.89 0.64 13.50
N ASP A 12 7.43 -0.59 13.28
CA ASP A 12 7.17 -1.11 11.93
C ASP A 12 6.06 -0.33 11.20
N ARG A 13 5.07 0.20 11.94
CA ARG A 13 4.03 1.09 11.37
C ARG A 13 4.61 2.45 10.99
N GLU A 14 5.42 3.04 11.85
CA GLU A 14 6.11 4.30 11.55
C GLU A 14 7.01 4.16 10.33
N ASP A 15 7.76 3.05 10.24
CA ASP A 15 8.64 2.74 9.11
C ASP A 15 7.84 2.61 7.80
N LEU A 16 6.71 1.88 7.83
CA LEU A 16 5.80 1.80 6.68
C LEU A 16 5.28 3.19 6.25
N ILE A 17 4.82 3.99 7.20
CA ILE A 17 4.30 5.35 6.93
C ILE A 17 5.42 6.24 6.36
N ALA A 18 6.63 6.14 6.89
CA ALA A 18 7.79 6.90 6.42
C ALA A 18 8.13 6.53 4.97
N ILE A 19 8.16 5.23 4.64
CA ILE A 19 8.40 4.76 3.26
C ILE A 19 7.33 5.31 2.31
N LEU A 20 6.05 5.22 2.69
CA LEU A 20 4.96 5.74 1.87
C LEU A 20 5.10 7.25 1.64
N LYS A 21 5.43 8.02 2.69
CA LYS A 21 5.66 9.45 2.57
C LYS A 21 6.84 9.79 1.66
N MET A 22 7.94 9.05 1.78
CA MET A 22 9.12 9.24 0.95
C MET A 22 8.86 8.93 -0.53
N ARG A 23 8.06 7.90 -0.83
CA ARG A 23 7.80 7.47 -2.21
C ARG A 23 6.67 8.24 -2.88
N PHE A 24 5.61 8.56 -2.14
CA PHE A 24 4.36 9.06 -2.71
C PHE A 24 3.95 10.45 -2.21
N GLY A 25 4.71 11.04 -1.29
CA GLY A 25 4.43 12.36 -0.73
C GLY A 25 3.39 12.31 0.39
N GLU A 26 2.46 13.26 0.42
CA GLU A 26 1.45 13.30 1.47
C GLU A 26 0.53 12.07 1.42
N ILE A 27 0.37 11.41 2.57
CA ILE A 27 -0.49 10.23 2.72
C ILE A 27 -1.80 10.66 3.38
N PRO A 28 -2.97 10.28 2.84
CA PRO A 28 -4.25 10.62 3.43
C PRO A 28 -4.37 10.11 4.89
N PRO A 29 -4.91 10.90 5.83
CA PRO A 29 -5.03 10.50 7.24
C PRO A 29 -5.72 9.16 7.45
N LYS A 30 -6.76 8.87 6.64
CA LYS A 30 -7.47 7.59 6.68
C LYS A 30 -6.58 6.38 6.41
N VAL A 31 -5.58 6.51 5.53
CA VAL A 31 -4.64 5.42 5.21
C VAL A 31 -3.71 5.18 6.40
N ILE A 32 -3.30 6.25 7.08
CA ILE A 32 -2.50 6.17 8.29
C ILE A 32 -3.30 5.45 9.39
N GLU A 33 -4.57 5.82 9.59
CA GLU A 33 -5.48 5.14 10.52
C GLU A 33 -5.64 3.65 10.19
N GLU A 34 -5.82 3.29 8.91
CA GLU A 34 -5.91 1.90 8.46
C GLU A 34 -4.61 1.12 8.76
N ILE A 35 -3.43 1.74 8.62
CA ILE A 35 -2.15 1.11 8.98
C ILE A 35 -2.04 0.87 10.50
N TYR A 36 -2.46 1.83 11.33
CA TYR A 36 -2.47 1.64 12.78
C TYR A 36 -3.46 0.58 13.26
N ALA A 37 -4.55 0.36 12.51
CA ALA A 37 -5.54 -0.67 12.79
C ALA A 37 -5.05 -2.10 12.45
N ILE A 38 -3.89 -2.26 11.79
CA ILE A 38 -3.32 -3.59 11.52
C ILE A 38 -2.74 -4.16 12.80
N GLU A 39 -3.30 -5.27 13.24
CA GLU A 39 -2.84 -6.02 14.42
C GLU A 39 -2.00 -7.25 14.06
N GLU A 40 -1.95 -7.66 12.78
CA GLU A 40 -1.18 -8.82 12.34
C GLU A 40 0.21 -8.45 11.79
N TYR A 41 1.25 -8.96 12.45
CA TYR A 41 2.67 -8.72 12.15
C TYR A 41 3.01 -9.05 10.70
N ASN A 42 2.60 -10.25 10.26
CA ASN A 42 2.85 -10.73 8.90
C ASN A 42 2.23 -9.81 7.83
N THR A 43 1.11 -9.14 8.16
CA THR A 43 0.49 -8.18 7.26
C THR A 43 1.31 -6.90 7.17
N LEU A 44 1.85 -6.43 8.29
CA LEU A 44 2.68 -5.24 8.34
C LEU A 44 4.02 -5.45 7.60
N GLU A 45 4.72 -6.56 7.85
CA GLU A 45 5.95 -6.92 7.12
C GLU A 45 5.73 -7.00 5.61
N ARG A 46 4.64 -7.66 5.19
CA ARG A 46 4.28 -7.74 3.76
C ARG A 46 4.07 -6.35 3.18
N LEU A 47 3.36 -5.47 3.89
CA LEU A 47 3.09 -4.11 3.43
C LEU A 47 4.36 -3.26 3.34
N ILE A 48 5.35 -3.45 4.21
CA ILE A 48 6.67 -2.80 4.09
C ILE A 48 7.33 -3.19 2.77
N VAL A 49 7.35 -4.49 2.44
CA VAL A 49 7.93 -4.98 1.17
C VAL A 49 7.13 -4.45 -0.03
N VAL A 50 5.80 -4.54 0.00
CA VAL A 50 4.92 -4.04 -1.07
C VAL A 50 5.12 -2.54 -1.28
N SER A 51 5.15 -1.76 -0.19
CA SER A 51 5.33 -0.32 -0.22
C SER A 51 6.63 0.11 -0.87
N SER A 52 7.64 -0.76 -0.97
CA SER A 52 8.91 -0.51 -1.63
C SER A 52 8.89 -0.84 -3.13
N ASN A 53 8.00 -1.73 -3.57
CA ASN A 53 8.03 -2.32 -4.92
C ASN A 53 6.90 -1.85 -5.84
N VAL A 54 5.77 -1.38 -5.30
CA VAL A 54 4.63 -0.95 -6.14
C VAL A 54 4.90 0.36 -6.89
N PRO A 55 4.35 0.55 -8.09
CA PRO A 55 4.64 1.74 -8.92
C PRO A 55 3.86 2.99 -8.50
N SER A 56 2.81 2.86 -7.69
CA SER A 56 1.99 4.01 -7.25
C SER A 56 1.29 3.75 -5.93
N LEU A 57 0.88 4.82 -5.26
CA LEU A 57 0.08 4.75 -4.04
C LEU A 57 -1.26 4.02 -4.28
N LYS A 58 -1.86 4.16 -5.47
CA LYS A 58 -3.11 3.46 -5.80
C LYS A 58 -2.97 1.94 -5.66
N ILE A 59 -1.90 1.37 -6.22
CA ILE A 59 -1.65 -0.07 -6.14
C ILE A 59 -1.37 -0.49 -4.69
N PHE A 60 -0.64 0.32 -3.92
CA PHE A 60 -0.47 0.06 -2.48
C PHE A 60 -1.81 -0.01 -1.74
N LEU A 61 -2.74 0.90 -2.04
CA LEU A 61 -4.06 0.92 -1.39
C LEU A 61 -4.94 -0.26 -1.78
N GLU A 62 -4.73 -0.87 -2.95
CA GLU A 62 -5.37 -2.12 -3.35
C GLU A 62 -4.83 -3.26 -2.47
N GLU A 63 -3.51 -3.37 -2.33
CA GLU A 63 -2.84 -4.36 -1.47
C GLU A 63 -3.20 -4.24 0.03
N LEU A 64 -3.32 -3.00 0.53
CA LEU A 64 -3.74 -2.70 1.90
C LEU A 64 -5.16 -3.26 2.17
N LYS A 65 -6.05 -3.19 1.18
CA LYS A 65 -7.42 -3.71 1.28
C LYS A 65 -7.49 -5.23 1.11
N GLU A 66 -6.73 -5.80 0.18
CA GLU A 66 -6.70 -7.25 -0.05
C GLU A 66 -6.17 -8.00 1.20
N GLY A 67 -5.22 -7.39 1.90
CA GLY A 67 -4.65 -7.88 3.15
C GLY A 67 -5.63 -8.10 4.31
N ALA A 68 -6.82 -7.49 4.27
CA ALA A 68 -7.85 -7.62 5.29
C ALA A 68 -8.88 -8.73 5.02
N GLY A 69 -8.84 -9.41 3.86
CA GLY A 69 -9.72 -10.58 3.64
C GLY A 69 -10.12 -10.94 2.21
N SER A 70 -9.40 -10.56 1.14
CA SER A 70 -9.77 -11.02 -0.21
C SER A 70 -8.61 -11.00 -1.21
N PHE A 71 -8.03 -12.17 -1.46
CA PHE A 71 -7.25 -12.46 -2.66
C PHE A 71 -8.18 -12.49 -3.88
N LYS A 72 -8.08 -11.50 -4.79
CA LYS A 72 -8.51 -11.48 -6.21
C LYS A 72 -8.54 -10.01 -6.67
N ILE A 73 -7.53 -9.47 -7.35
CA ILE A 73 -7.24 -9.63 -8.79
C ILE A 73 -6.04 -8.73 -9.13
N LEU A 74 -4.84 -9.31 -9.25
CA LEU A 74 -3.65 -8.62 -9.77
C LEU A 74 -3.40 -8.86 -11.28
N GLY A 75 -4.39 -9.40 -12.01
CA GLY A 75 -4.17 -9.86 -13.39
C GLY A 75 -4.68 -8.97 -14.53
N GLU A 76 -5.73 -8.16 -14.33
CA GLU A 76 -6.51 -7.61 -15.47
C GLU A 76 -6.43 -6.09 -15.65
N ARG A 77 -5.79 -5.34 -14.75
CA ARG A 77 -5.80 -3.85 -14.80
C ARG A 77 -4.49 -3.20 -15.21
N PHE A 78 -3.45 -3.96 -15.54
CA PHE A 78 -2.21 -3.39 -16.04
C PHE A 78 -2.21 -3.38 -17.57
N ASN A 79 -2.86 -2.37 -18.16
CA ASN A 79 -2.69 -2.07 -19.58
C ASN A 79 -2.05 -0.67 -19.73
N PRO A 80 -0.71 -0.56 -19.66
CA PRO A 80 0.01 0.71 -19.61
C PRO A 80 -0.03 1.54 -20.90
N ILE A 81 -0.79 1.11 -21.92
CA ILE A 81 -0.90 1.76 -23.23
C ILE A 81 -2.27 2.45 -23.43
N GLN A 82 -3.26 2.20 -22.58
CA GLN A 82 -4.63 2.65 -22.85
C GLN A 82 -4.84 4.17 -22.71
N SER A 83 -3.94 4.88 -22.03
CA SER A 83 -4.05 6.34 -21.82
C SER A 83 -3.40 7.20 -22.92
N LEU A 84 -2.81 6.61 -23.95
CA LEU A 84 -2.10 7.35 -25.02
C LEU A 84 -2.87 7.45 -26.35
N ASN A 85 -4.05 6.82 -26.49
CA ASN A 85 -4.76 6.73 -27.77
C ASN A 85 -6.15 7.40 -27.79
N GLU A 86 -6.54 8.18 -26.77
CA GLU A 86 -7.85 8.86 -26.75
C GLU A 86 -7.81 10.35 -27.16
N GLU A 87 -6.74 10.80 -27.82
CA GLU A 87 -6.70 12.12 -28.46
C GLU A 87 -6.30 11.99 -29.94
N GLY A 88 -7.29 11.87 -30.83
CA GLY A 88 -7.10 12.38 -32.20
C GLY A 88 -7.76 11.71 -33.40
N GLU A 89 -8.51 10.60 -33.29
CA GLU A 89 -9.37 10.15 -34.41
C GLU A 89 -10.82 10.56 -34.19
N ASN A 90 -11.15 11.80 -34.54
CA ASN A 90 -12.43 12.18 -35.14
C ASN A 90 -12.45 13.68 -35.46
N ARG A 91 -11.91 14.04 -36.64
CA ARG A 91 -12.55 14.87 -37.70
C ARG A 91 -11.53 15.39 -38.70
#